data_AF-A0A2D4NJ74-F1
#
_entry.id   AF-A0A2D4NJ74-F1
#
_cell.length_a   1.000
_cell.length_b   1.000
_cell.length_c   1.000
_cell.angle_alpha   90.00
_cell.angle_beta   90.00
_cell.angle_gamma   90.00
#
_symmetry.space_group_name_H-M   'P 1'
#
loop_
_entity.id
_entity.type
_entity.pdbx_description
1 polymer ?
#
loop_
_entity_poly.entity_id
_entity_poly.type
_entity_poly.pdbx_seq_one_letter_code
_entity_poly.pdbx_strand_id
1 'polypeptide(L)'
;FMGLGLGNFVGGSVDRRQIASIQESVGETSSQSVVVAVDRIFTGSTRLDGNAIVDFVRWLCAVSMDELASPHHPRMFSLQKIVEISYYNMNRIRLQWSRIWHVIGDHFNKVGCNPNEDVAIFAVDSLRQLSMKFLEKGELANFRFQKDFLRPFEHIMKKNRSPTIRDMVIRCITQMVNSQAANIRSGWKNIFAVFHQAASDHDGNIVELAFQTTAHI
;
A
#
# COMPACT_ATOMS: atom_id res chain seq x y z
N PHE A 1 56.99 23.69 -50.11
CA PHE A 1 55.67 23.25 -50.57
C PHE A 1 55.24 22.07 -49.70
N MET A 2 54.19 22.28 -48.88
CA MET A 2 53.24 21.32 -48.24
C MET A 2 53.82 20.03 -47.60
N GLY A 3 53.67 19.71 -46.31
CA GLY A 3 52.61 20.01 -45.34
C GLY A 3 51.49 18.97 -45.42
N LEU A 4 51.41 18.02 -44.46
CA LEU A 4 50.27 17.15 -44.06
C LEU A 4 50.87 16.05 -43.14
N GLY A 5 50.44 15.76 -41.92
CA GLY A 5 49.30 16.18 -41.12
C GLY A 5 49.03 15.06 -40.10
N LEU A 6 49.49 15.23 -38.86
CA LEU A 6 49.20 14.32 -37.74
C LEU A 6 47.70 14.35 -37.46
N GLY A 7 47.04 13.20 -37.59
CA GLY A 7 45.64 13.02 -37.25
C GLY A 7 45.45 13.07 -35.73
N ASN A 8 44.95 14.20 -35.24
CA ASN A 8 44.48 14.38 -33.88
C ASN A 8 43.23 13.52 -33.63
N PHE A 9 43.24 12.77 -32.53
CA PHE A 9 42.04 12.26 -31.87
C PHE A 9 41.18 13.45 -31.44
N VAL A 10 40.04 13.66 -32.11
CA VAL A 10 39.01 14.59 -31.64
C VAL A 10 38.01 13.78 -30.81
N GLY A 11 38.16 13.88 -29.49
CA GLY A 11 37.09 13.53 -28.56
C GLY A 11 35.92 14.46 -28.80
N GLY A 12 34.78 13.90 -29.23
CA GLY A 12 33.53 14.64 -29.37
C GLY A 12 33.08 15.13 -28.00
N SER A 13 33.15 16.44 -27.78
CA SER A 13 32.47 17.09 -26.68
C SER A 13 30.97 16.93 -26.88
N VAL A 14 30.37 16.00 -26.15
CA VAL A 14 28.91 15.98 -25.94
C VAL A 14 28.54 17.36 -25.40
N ASP A 15 27.78 18.09 -26.20
CA ASP A 15 27.54 19.51 -26.04
C ASP A 15 26.84 19.74 -24.69
N ARG A 16 27.49 20.46 -23.77
CA ARG A 16 26.99 20.72 -22.41
C ARG A 16 25.61 21.38 -22.44
N ARG A 17 25.25 22.01 -23.57
CA ARG A 17 23.93 22.56 -23.87
C ARG A 17 22.86 21.50 -24.17
N GLN A 18 23.20 20.39 -24.82
CA GLN A 18 22.28 19.25 -25.00
C GLN A 18 22.00 18.53 -23.68
N ILE A 19 23.01 18.39 -22.81
CA ILE A 19 22.81 17.80 -21.48
C ILE A 19 21.93 18.72 -20.63
N ALA A 20 22.15 20.04 -20.70
CA ALA A 20 21.31 21.02 -20.03
C ALA A 20 19.86 21.04 -20.58
N SER A 21 19.67 20.96 -21.90
CA SER A 21 18.32 20.91 -22.49
C SER A 21 17.59 19.61 -22.19
N ILE A 22 18.32 18.49 -22.08
CA ILE A 22 17.76 17.22 -21.61
C ILE A 22 17.39 17.33 -20.12
N GLN A 23 18.22 17.95 -19.27
CA GLN A 23 17.89 18.21 -17.87
C GLN A 23 16.70 19.17 -17.69
N GLU A 24 16.58 20.20 -18.53
CA GLU A 24 15.41 21.08 -18.58
C GLU A 24 14.16 20.30 -19.02
N SER A 25 14.25 19.48 -20.07
CA SER A 25 13.12 18.66 -20.55
C SER A 25 12.72 17.54 -19.58
N VAL A 26 13.66 17.02 -18.78
CA VAL A 26 13.39 16.05 -17.70
C VAL A 26 12.76 16.76 -16.49
N GLY A 27 13.13 18.02 -16.25
CA GLY A 27 12.51 18.90 -15.25
C GLY A 27 11.07 19.33 -15.59
N GLU A 28 10.69 19.32 -16.87
CA GLU A 28 9.32 19.64 -17.32
C GLU A 28 8.26 18.57 -16.97
N THR A 29 8.68 17.39 -16.49
CA THR A 29 7.78 16.34 -15.97
C THR A 29 7.06 16.76 -14.66
N SER A 30 7.39 17.92 -14.09
CA SER A 30 6.72 18.52 -12.92
C SER A 30 5.69 19.60 -13.28
N SER A 31 5.15 19.58 -14.50
CA SER A 31 4.09 20.51 -14.89
C SER A 31 2.85 20.32 -14.01
N GLN A 32 2.36 21.39 -13.38
CA GLN A 32 1.15 21.36 -12.53
C GLN A 32 -0.05 20.75 -13.27
N SER A 33 -0.13 20.94 -14.59
CA SER A 33 -1.12 20.32 -15.47
C SER A 33 -1.04 18.79 -15.49
N VAL A 34 0.16 18.21 -15.48
CA VAL A 34 0.40 16.76 -15.42
C VAL A 34 -0.02 16.22 -14.05
N VAL A 35 0.38 16.90 -12.97
CA VAL A 35 -0.02 16.51 -11.60
C VAL A 35 -1.55 16.50 -11.46
N VAL A 36 -2.23 17.54 -11.96
CA VAL A 36 -3.69 17.62 -11.96
C VAL A 36 -4.34 16.54 -12.82
N ALA A 37 -3.77 16.24 -13.99
CA ALA A 37 -4.28 15.16 -14.85
C ALA A 37 -4.19 13.79 -14.16
N VAL A 38 -3.06 13.52 -13.50
CA VAL A 38 -2.84 12.29 -12.73
C VAL A 38 -3.83 12.18 -11.57
N ASP A 39 -4.03 13.26 -10.81
CA ASP A 39 -5.01 13.27 -9.71
C ASP A 39 -6.45 13.04 -10.21
N ARG A 40 -6.81 13.61 -11.38
CA ARG A 40 -8.10 13.37 -12.04
C ARG A 40 -8.32 11.92 -12.44
N ILE A 41 -7.27 11.19 -12.80
CA ILE A 41 -7.38 9.74 -13.12
C ILE A 41 -7.78 8.98 -11.85
N PHE A 42 -7.09 9.21 -10.74
CA PHE A 42 -7.30 8.48 -9.50
C PHE A 42 -8.62 8.85 -8.80
N THR A 43 -8.95 10.13 -8.71
CA THR A 43 -10.26 10.60 -8.21
C THR A 43 -11.40 10.16 -9.13
N GLY A 44 -11.15 10.13 -10.45
CA GLY A 44 -12.09 9.66 -11.47
C GLY A 44 -12.36 8.15 -11.44
N SER A 45 -11.57 7.36 -10.70
CA SER A 45 -11.73 5.90 -10.58
C SER A 45 -13.13 5.48 -10.12
N THR A 46 -13.83 6.33 -9.36
CA THR A 46 -15.21 6.13 -8.90
C THR A 46 -16.24 6.08 -10.04
N ARG A 47 -15.91 6.63 -11.21
CA ARG A 47 -16.77 6.63 -12.40
C ARG A 47 -16.58 5.41 -13.30
N LEU A 48 -15.52 4.63 -13.08
CA LEU A 48 -15.29 3.40 -13.85
C LEU A 48 -16.40 2.37 -13.54
N ASP A 49 -16.77 1.57 -14.53
CA ASP A 49 -17.66 0.44 -14.29
C ASP A 49 -16.95 -0.65 -13.46
N GLY A 50 -17.73 -1.66 -13.03
CA GLY A 50 -17.26 -2.71 -12.13
C GLY A 50 -16.15 -3.61 -12.67
N ASN A 51 -16.01 -3.76 -13.99
CA ASN A 51 -14.91 -4.50 -14.60
C ASN A 51 -13.70 -3.59 -14.80
N ALA A 52 -13.92 -2.40 -15.36
CA ALA A 52 -12.86 -1.44 -15.63
C ALA A 52 -12.07 -1.06 -14.36
N ILE A 53 -12.75 -0.86 -13.23
CA ILE A 53 -12.07 -0.55 -11.95
C ILE A 53 -11.21 -1.71 -11.44
N VAL A 54 -11.64 -2.96 -11.63
CA VAL A 54 -10.89 -4.13 -11.20
C VAL A 54 -9.62 -4.28 -12.02
N ASP A 55 -9.71 -4.09 -13.33
CA ASP A 55 -8.54 -4.15 -14.22
C ASP A 55 -7.58 -2.99 -13.94
N PHE A 56 -8.11 -1.78 -13.73
CA PHE A 56 -7.30 -0.61 -13.34
C PHE A 56 -6.50 -0.87 -12.07
N VAL A 57 -7.16 -1.36 -11.02
CA VAL A 57 -6.51 -1.69 -9.74
C VAL A 57 -5.48 -2.82 -9.90
N ARG A 58 -5.78 -3.85 -10.71
CA ARG A 58 -4.83 -4.95 -10.97
C ARG A 58 -3.54 -4.45 -11.59
N TRP A 59 -3.63 -3.62 -12.63
CA TRP A 59 -2.45 -3.07 -13.28
C TRP A 59 -1.70 -2.09 -12.38
N LEU A 60 -2.41 -1.28 -11.58
CA LEU A 60 -1.77 -0.39 -10.62
C LEU A 60 -1.02 -1.17 -9.52
N CYS A 61 -1.57 -2.28 -9.03
CA CYS A 61 -0.87 -3.17 -8.11
C CYS A 61 0.39 -3.77 -8.74
N ALA A 62 0.34 -4.15 -10.02
CA ALA A 62 1.52 -4.65 -10.73
C ALA A 62 2.61 -3.57 -10.84
N VAL A 63 2.25 -2.35 -11.27
CA VAL A 63 3.19 -1.22 -11.33
C VAL A 63 3.76 -0.89 -9.95
N SER A 64 2.94 -0.94 -8.91
CA SER A 64 3.41 -0.78 -7.52
C SER A 64 4.42 -1.85 -7.13
N MET A 65 4.24 -3.11 -7.54
CA MET A 65 5.25 -4.14 -7.24
C MET A 65 6.57 -3.87 -7.96
N ASP A 66 6.52 -3.44 -9.23
CA ASP A 66 7.72 -3.10 -10.01
C ASP A 66 8.46 -1.88 -9.42
N GLU A 67 7.71 -0.86 -8.98
CA GLU A 67 8.27 0.31 -8.29
C GLU A 67 8.99 -0.05 -6.98
N LEU A 68 8.44 -1.02 -6.23
CA LEU A 68 8.98 -1.46 -4.94
C LEU A 68 10.10 -2.49 -5.08
N ALA A 69 10.22 -3.15 -6.24
CA ALA A 69 11.27 -4.12 -6.51
C ALA A 69 12.66 -3.48 -6.73
N SER A 70 12.71 -2.15 -6.92
CA SER A 70 13.95 -1.39 -7.06
C SER A 70 14.84 -1.55 -5.81
N PRO A 71 16.04 -2.17 -5.90
CA PRO A 71 16.86 -2.46 -4.72
C PRO A 71 17.43 -1.22 -4.04
N HIS A 72 17.63 -0.14 -4.79
CA HIS A 72 18.28 1.07 -4.30
C HIS A 72 17.32 2.22 -4.02
N HIS A 73 16.21 2.28 -4.76
CA HIS A 73 15.26 3.39 -4.68
C HIS A 73 13.83 2.86 -4.89
N PRO A 74 13.26 2.16 -3.89
CA PRO A 74 11.86 1.74 -3.95
C PRO A 74 10.97 2.98 -4.01
N ARG A 75 10.09 3.05 -5.01
CA ARG A 75 9.15 4.16 -5.17
C ARG A 75 7.80 3.77 -4.60
N MET A 76 7.25 4.63 -3.75
CA MET A 76 5.99 4.36 -3.04
C MET A 76 4.76 4.98 -3.73
N PHE A 77 4.96 5.63 -4.88
CA PHE A 77 3.92 6.43 -5.53
C PHE A 77 2.67 5.62 -5.86
N SER A 78 2.83 4.49 -6.55
CA SER A 78 1.70 3.65 -6.93
C SER A 78 1.05 3.00 -5.71
N LEU A 79 1.82 2.67 -4.66
CA LEU A 79 1.26 2.16 -3.40
C LEU A 79 0.39 3.22 -2.70
N GLN A 80 0.83 4.48 -2.64
CA GLN A 80 0.02 5.59 -2.12
C GLN A 80 -1.29 5.74 -2.92
N LYS A 81 -1.23 5.65 -4.25
CA LYS A 81 -2.41 5.73 -5.10
C LYS A 81 -3.38 4.56 -4.93
N ILE A 82 -2.89 3.36 -4.63
CA ILE A 82 -3.75 2.22 -4.27
C ILE A 82 -4.53 2.52 -2.97
N VAL A 83 -3.91 3.16 -1.98
CA VAL A 83 -4.59 3.56 -0.74
C VAL A 83 -5.69 4.57 -1.03
N GLU A 84 -5.40 5.61 -1.83
CA GLU A 84 -6.39 6.62 -2.22
C GLU A 84 -7.58 6.01 -2.97
N ILE A 85 -7.32 5.17 -3.99
CA ILE A 85 -8.39 4.50 -4.76
C ILE A 85 -9.23 3.59 -3.84
N SER A 86 -8.59 2.88 -2.91
CA SER A 86 -9.29 2.04 -1.94
C SER A 86 -10.29 2.87 -1.14
N TYR A 87 -9.86 4.04 -0.67
CA TYR A 87 -10.73 4.96 0.05
C TYR A 87 -11.87 5.48 -0.83
N TYR A 88 -11.59 5.95 -2.05
CA TYR A 88 -12.63 6.51 -2.93
C TYR A 88 -13.69 5.48 -3.36
N ASN A 89 -13.30 4.21 -3.52
CA ASN A 89 -14.16 3.19 -4.09
C ASN A 89 -14.85 2.30 -3.04
N MET A 90 -14.63 2.50 -1.74
CA MET A 90 -15.24 1.67 -0.68
C MET A 90 -16.77 1.77 -0.59
N ASN A 91 -17.36 2.79 -1.23
CA ASN A 91 -18.81 3.01 -1.26
C ASN A 91 -19.50 2.33 -2.45
N ARG A 92 -18.76 1.63 -3.32
CA ARG A 92 -19.33 0.88 -4.44
C ARG A 92 -20.25 -0.25 -3.97
N ILE A 93 -21.08 -0.75 -4.88
CA ILE A 93 -21.88 -1.94 -4.63
C ILE A 93 -20.97 -3.11 -4.20
N ARG A 94 -21.46 -3.89 -3.23
CA ARG A 94 -20.66 -4.89 -2.51
C ARG A 94 -19.95 -5.89 -3.41
N LEU A 95 -20.61 -6.36 -4.47
CA LEU A 95 -20.04 -7.32 -5.40
C LEU A 95 -18.82 -6.74 -6.15
N GLN A 96 -18.90 -5.48 -6.58
CA GLN A 96 -17.77 -4.80 -7.22
C GLN A 96 -16.65 -4.56 -6.21
N TRP A 97 -17.00 -4.05 -5.02
CA TRP A 97 -16.01 -3.82 -3.97
C TRP A 97 -15.26 -5.08 -3.56
N SER A 98 -15.96 -6.21 -3.40
CA SER A 98 -15.33 -7.48 -3.07
C SER A 98 -14.29 -7.90 -4.11
N ARG A 99 -14.57 -7.71 -5.40
CA ARG A 99 -13.61 -8.00 -6.49
C ARG A 99 -12.42 -7.04 -6.48
N ILE A 100 -12.65 -5.76 -6.21
CA ILE A 100 -11.58 -4.76 -6.06
C ILE A 100 -10.69 -5.13 -4.86
N TRP A 101 -11.31 -5.36 -3.70
CA TRP A 101 -10.59 -5.66 -2.47
C TRP A 101 -9.83 -6.97 -2.54
N HIS A 102 -10.30 -7.97 -3.29
CA HIS A 102 -9.54 -9.19 -3.51
C HIS A 102 -8.15 -8.90 -4.09
N VAL A 103 -8.07 -8.01 -5.08
CA VAL A 103 -6.79 -7.59 -5.69
C VAL A 103 -5.96 -6.76 -4.72
N ILE A 104 -6.58 -5.77 -4.08
CA ILE A 104 -5.89 -4.84 -3.17
C ILE A 104 -5.39 -5.54 -1.91
N GLY A 105 -6.20 -6.41 -1.31
CA GLY A 105 -5.85 -7.20 -0.14
C GLY A 105 -4.68 -8.14 -0.40
N ASP A 106 -4.65 -8.79 -1.56
CA ASP A 106 -3.50 -9.61 -1.99
C ASP A 106 -2.24 -8.76 -2.21
N HIS A 107 -2.39 -7.52 -2.67
CA HIS A 107 -1.28 -6.57 -2.75
C HIS A 107 -0.75 -6.20 -1.36
N PHE A 108 -1.64 -5.83 -0.43
CA PHE A 108 -1.28 -5.53 0.97
C PHE A 108 -0.59 -6.71 1.67
N ASN A 109 -1.02 -7.95 1.41
CA ASN A 109 -0.32 -9.13 1.93
C ASN A 109 1.15 -9.17 1.50
N LYS A 110 1.43 -8.83 0.23
CA LYS A 110 2.80 -8.81 -0.30
C LYS A 110 3.61 -7.64 0.25
N VAL A 111 3.07 -6.42 0.18
CA VAL A 111 3.81 -5.22 0.59
C VAL A 111 3.98 -5.11 2.10
N GLY A 112 3.03 -5.62 2.90
CA GLY A 112 3.17 -5.70 4.36
C GLY A 112 4.20 -6.74 4.83
N CYS A 113 4.64 -7.62 3.94
CA CYS A 113 5.74 -8.56 4.15
C CYS A 113 6.99 -8.19 3.34
N ASN A 114 7.09 -6.94 2.87
CA ASN A 114 8.27 -6.49 2.12
C ASN A 114 9.53 -6.53 3.02
N PRO A 115 10.70 -6.94 2.49
CA PRO A 115 11.96 -6.89 3.23
C PRO A 115 12.37 -5.47 3.67
N ASN A 116 11.95 -4.45 2.95
CA ASN A 116 12.10 -3.06 3.34
C ASN A 116 11.02 -2.70 4.39
N GLU A 117 11.46 -2.45 5.62
CA GLU A 117 10.55 -2.13 6.73
C GLU A 117 9.75 -0.85 6.49
N ASP A 118 10.30 0.18 5.85
CA ASP A 118 9.56 1.43 5.57
C ASP A 118 8.35 1.17 4.66
N VAL A 119 8.51 0.28 3.67
CA VAL A 119 7.41 -0.14 2.79
C VAL A 119 6.35 -0.90 3.58
N ALA A 120 6.77 -1.83 4.44
CA ALA A 120 5.86 -2.62 5.26
C ALA A 120 5.13 -1.76 6.30
N ILE A 121 5.82 -0.82 6.95
CA ILE A 121 5.27 0.15 7.90
C ILE A 121 4.18 0.98 7.20
N PHE A 122 4.50 1.56 6.04
CA PHE A 122 3.53 2.35 5.28
C PHE A 122 2.29 1.52 4.92
N ALA A 123 2.48 0.27 4.48
CA ALA A 123 1.39 -0.62 4.10
C ALA A 123 0.50 -0.97 5.30
N VAL A 124 1.09 -1.33 6.44
CA VAL A 124 0.36 -1.69 7.66
C VAL A 124 -0.43 -0.50 8.21
N ASP A 125 0.17 0.69 8.24
CA ASP A 125 -0.55 1.89 8.69
C ASP A 125 -1.68 2.27 7.73
N SER A 126 -1.43 2.22 6.42
CA SER A 126 -2.47 2.49 5.42
C SER A 126 -3.64 1.53 5.53
N LEU A 127 -3.35 0.23 5.75
CA LEU A 127 -4.37 -0.78 5.97
C LEU A 127 -5.19 -0.49 7.24
N ARG A 128 -4.55 -0.02 8.32
CA ARG A 128 -5.23 0.41 9.56
C ARG A 128 -6.16 1.59 9.28
N GLN A 129 -5.69 2.63 8.60
CA GLN A 129 -6.51 3.80 8.26
C GLN A 129 -7.74 3.42 7.45
N LEU A 130 -7.56 2.59 6.41
CA LEU A 130 -8.67 2.08 5.60
C LEU A 130 -9.62 1.21 6.42
N SER A 131 -9.10 0.37 7.31
CA SER A 131 -9.90 -0.51 8.17
C SER A 131 -10.76 0.28 9.15
N MET A 132 -10.21 1.32 9.78
CA MET A 132 -10.96 2.23 10.65
C MET A 132 -12.16 2.83 9.90
N LYS A 133 -11.93 3.36 8.68
CA LYS A 133 -13.00 3.90 7.83
C LYS A 133 -13.99 2.85 7.34
N PHE A 134 -13.53 1.64 7.08
CA PHE A 134 -14.41 0.56 6.68
C PHE A 134 -15.31 0.08 7.83
N LEU A 135 -14.79 0.00 9.05
CA LEU A 135 -15.53 -0.42 10.25
C LEU A 135 -16.61 0.61 10.63
N GLU A 136 -16.34 1.91 10.49
CA GLU A 136 -17.32 3.00 10.71
C GLU A 136 -18.63 2.81 9.90
N LYS A 137 -18.56 2.12 8.74
CA LYS A 137 -19.73 1.87 7.88
C LYS A 137 -20.67 0.79 8.43
N GLY A 138 -20.21 -0.01 9.39
CA GLY A 138 -20.91 -1.17 9.90
C GLY A 138 -21.01 -2.32 8.89
N GLU A 139 -21.42 -3.49 9.38
CA GLU A 139 -21.58 -4.70 8.55
C GLU A 139 -23.02 -5.21 8.63
N LEU A 140 -23.62 -5.51 7.48
CA LEU A 140 -24.97 -6.11 7.43
C LEU A 140 -24.97 -7.52 8.01
N ALA A 141 -26.09 -7.91 8.62
CA ALA A 141 -26.28 -9.28 9.10
C ALA A 141 -26.10 -10.30 7.96
N ASN A 142 -25.54 -11.46 8.28
CA ASN A 142 -25.24 -12.58 7.37
C ASN A 142 -24.14 -12.33 6.32
N PHE A 143 -23.52 -11.16 6.29
CA PHE A 143 -22.33 -10.90 5.49
C PHE A 143 -21.06 -10.93 6.34
N ARG A 144 -19.91 -11.19 5.71
CA ARG A 144 -18.60 -11.33 6.38
C ARG A 144 -17.50 -10.49 5.74
N PHE A 145 -17.84 -9.26 5.34
CA PHE A 145 -16.91 -8.36 4.66
C PHE A 145 -15.77 -7.91 5.57
N GLN A 146 -16.05 -7.64 6.84
CA GLN A 146 -15.00 -7.23 7.78
C GLN A 146 -13.96 -8.33 7.95
N LYS A 147 -14.38 -9.59 7.98
CA LYS A 147 -13.46 -10.74 8.01
C LYS A 147 -12.50 -10.72 6.82
N ASP A 148 -13.01 -10.56 5.61
CA ASP A 148 -12.17 -10.55 4.41
C ASP A 148 -11.31 -9.26 4.34
N PHE A 149 -11.83 -8.15 4.86
CA PHE A 149 -11.12 -6.88 4.93
C PHE A 149 -9.93 -6.91 5.88
N LEU A 150 -10.09 -7.50 7.07
CA LEU A 150 -9.07 -7.55 8.10
C LEU A 150 -8.09 -8.73 7.95
N ARG A 151 -8.36 -9.66 7.03
CA ARG A 151 -7.50 -10.82 6.75
C ARG A 151 -6.02 -10.47 6.51
N PRO A 152 -5.64 -9.35 5.87
CA PRO A 152 -4.24 -9.04 5.68
C PRO A 152 -3.47 -8.80 6.98
N PHE A 153 -4.07 -8.29 8.05
CA PHE A 153 -3.39 -8.19 9.35
C PHE A 153 -2.98 -9.57 9.90
N GLU A 154 -3.87 -10.55 9.81
CA GLU A 154 -3.59 -11.93 10.20
C GLU A 154 -2.46 -12.53 9.35
N HIS A 155 -2.48 -12.26 8.04
CA HIS A 155 -1.43 -12.71 7.13
C HIS A 155 -0.07 -12.13 7.49
N ILE A 156 0.01 -10.81 7.67
CA ILE A 156 1.25 -10.09 7.94
C ILE A 156 1.81 -10.51 9.30
N MET A 157 0.99 -10.59 10.34
CA MET A 157 1.41 -11.05 11.67
C MET A 157 2.04 -12.45 11.63
N LYS A 158 1.51 -13.33 10.77
CA LYS A 158 1.97 -14.70 10.59
C LYS A 158 3.27 -14.82 9.79
N LYS A 159 3.42 -13.98 8.76
CA LYS A 159 4.44 -14.16 7.72
C LYS A 159 5.62 -13.21 7.86
N ASN A 160 5.42 -12.02 8.41
CA ASN A 160 6.50 -11.08 8.63
C ASN A 160 7.31 -11.51 9.86
N ARG A 161 8.64 -11.54 9.75
CA ARG A 161 9.56 -11.94 10.82
C ARG A 161 10.12 -10.75 11.60
N SER A 162 9.95 -9.53 11.09
CA SER A 162 10.41 -8.33 11.79
C SER A 162 9.58 -8.10 13.05
N PRO A 163 10.19 -8.07 14.25
CA PRO A 163 9.49 -7.73 15.49
C PRO A 163 8.82 -6.36 15.40
N THR A 164 9.47 -5.38 14.77
CA THR A 164 8.94 -4.02 14.55
C THR A 164 7.60 -4.04 13.82
N ILE A 165 7.51 -4.79 12.71
CA ILE A 165 6.26 -4.86 11.93
C ILE A 165 5.16 -5.62 12.69
N ARG A 166 5.53 -6.66 13.43
CA ARG A 166 4.57 -7.45 14.23
C ARG A 166 4.01 -6.64 15.40
N ASP A 167 4.86 -5.90 16.12
CA ASP A 167 4.43 -4.94 17.15
C ASP A 167 3.50 -3.88 16.55
N MET A 168 3.85 -3.33 15.38
CA MET A 168 3.01 -2.36 14.69
C MET A 168 1.63 -2.94 14.32
N VAL A 169 1.55 -4.17 13.83
CA VAL A 169 0.27 -4.84 13.54
C VAL A 169 -0.58 -4.93 14.81
N ILE A 170 0.00 -5.33 15.95
CA ILE A 170 -0.73 -5.41 17.22
C ILE A 170 -1.20 -4.04 17.70
N ARG A 171 -0.37 -3.01 17.62
CA ARG A 171 -0.79 -1.63 17.92
C ARG A 171 -1.96 -1.18 17.03
N CYS A 172 -1.91 -1.51 15.74
CA CYS A 172 -3.00 -1.21 14.80
C CYS A 172 -4.30 -1.92 15.21
N ILE A 173 -4.25 -3.22 15.51
CA ILE A 173 -5.42 -3.98 15.97
C ILE A 173 -5.96 -3.42 17.29
N THR A 174 -5.10 -3.17 18.26
CA THR A 174 -5.48 -2.61 19.57
C THR A 174 -6.18 -1.26 19.42
N GLN A 175 -5.64 -0.38 18.57
CA GLN A 175 -6.28 0.90 18.29
C GLN A 175 -7.66 0.70 17.65
N MET A 176 -7.79 -0.21 16.67
CA MET A 176 -9.08 -0.48 16.02
C MET A 176 -10.11 -1.02 17.01
N VAL A 177 -9.73 -1.94 17.90
CA VAL A 177 -10.60 -2.44 18.97
C VAL A 177 -11.06 -1.29 19.86
N ASN A 178 -10.13 -0.49 20.39
CA ASN A 178 -10.44 0.60 21.30
C ASN A 178 -11.37 1.66 20.69
N SER A 179 -11.25 1.91 19.39
CA SER A 179 -12.07 2.91 18.70
C SER A 179 -13.35 2.37 18.08
N GLN A 180 -13.41 1.09 17.70
CA GLN A 180 -14.48 0.53 16.85
C GLN A 180 -15.08 -0.78 17.38
N ALA A 181 -14.83 -1.18 18.63
CA ALA A 181 -15.36 -2.41 19.23
C ALA A 181 -16.85 -2.66 18.94
N ALA A 182 -17.69 -1.63 19.10
CA ALA A 182 -19.13 -1.71 18.86
C ALA A 182 -19.52 -1.96 17.38
N ASN A 183 -18.64 -1.58 16.44
CA ASN A 183 -18.86 -1.73 15.00
C ASN A 183 -18.25 -3.02 14.43
N ILE A 184 -17.37 -3.68 15.19
CA ILE A 184 -16.74 -4.94 14.78
C ILE A 184 -17.76 -6.09 14.95
N ARG A 185 -17.97 -6.83 13.87
CA ARG A 185 -18.86 -8.00 13.77
C ARG A 185 -18.04 -9.22 13.31
N SER A 186 -18.10 -9.59 12.03
CA SER A 186 -17.33 -10.74 11.52
C SER A 186 -15.81 -10.54 11.60
N GLY A 187 -15.36 -9.29 11.72
CA GLY A 187 -13.95 -8.92 11.86
C GLY A 187 -13.29 -9.45 13.14
N TRP A 188 -14.06 -9.74 14.20
CA TRP A 188 -13.55 -10.32 15.45
C TRP A 188 -12.76 -11.61 15.22
N LYS A 189 -13.15 -12.41 14.21
CA LYS A 189 -12.44 -13.65 13.89
C LYS A 189 -10.95 -13.40 13.57
N ASN A 190 -10.64 -12.36 12.79
CA ASN A 190 -9.27 -12.05 12.42
C ASN A 190 -8.53 -11.35 13.57
N ILE A 191 -9.21 -10.50 14.34
CA ILE A 191 -8.65 -9.85 15.52
C ILE A 191 -8.17 -10.88 16.55
N PHE A 192 -9.02 -11.85 16.90
CA PHE A 192 -8.63 -12.93 17.80
C PHE A 192 -7.55 -13.83 17.20
N ALA A 193 -7.57 -14.07 15.88
CA ALA A 193 -6.49 -14.81 15.23
C ALA A 193 -5.14 -14.09 15.30
N VAL A 194 -5.14 -12.76 15.23
CA VAL A 194 -3.93 -11.94 15.41
C VAL A 194 -3.44 -11.99 16.86
N PHE A 195 -4.32 -11.79 17.84
CA PHE A 195 -3.94 -11.88 19.26
C PHE A 195 -3.45 -13.28 19.65
N HIS A 196 -4.08 -14.34 19.13
CA HIS A 196 -3.62 -15.70 19.38
C HIS A 196 -2.19 -15.94 18.86
N GLN A 197 -1.86 -15.40 17.68
CA GLN A 197 -0.51 -15.46 17.15
C GLN A 197 0.48 -14.60 17.95
N ALA A 198 0.06 -13.43 18.41
CA ALA A 198 0.86 -12.55 19.26
C ALA A 198 1.15 -13.15 20.63
N ALA A 199 0.20 -13.89 21.22
CA ALA A 199 0.39 -14.56 22.50
C ALA A 199 1.43 -15.70 22.43
N SER A 200 1.74 -16.18 21.23
CA SER A 200 2.79 -17.18 20.98
C SER A 200 4.12 -16.55 20.50
N ASP A 201 4.24 -15.22 20.56
CA ASP A 201 5.42 -14.49 20.13
C ASP A 201 6.58 -14.64 21.14
N HIS A 202 7.81 -14.51 20.64
CA HIS A 202 9.02 -14.48 21.47
C HIS A 202 9.27 -13.10 22.08
N ASP A 203 8.70 -12.04 21.50
CA ASP A 203 8.78 -10.68 22.04
C ASP A 203 7.76 -10.47 23.16
N GLY A 204 8.25 -10.28 24.39
CA GLY A 204 7.41 -10.08 25.57
C GLY A 204 6.50 -8.86 25.50
N ASN A 205 6.90 -7.78 24.80
CA ASN A 205 6.07 -6.59 24.66
C ASN A 205 4.85 -6.86 23.78
N ILE A 206 5.05 -7.63 22.71
CA ILE A 206 3.98 -8.04 21.79
C ILE A 206 2.97 -8.92 22.53
N VAL A 207 3.47 -9.87 23.31
CA VAL A 207 2.66 -10.76 24.15
C VAL A 207 1.85 -9.94 25.17
N GLU A 208 2.50 -9.06 25.92
CA GLU A 208 1.86 -8.23 26.93
C GLU A 208 0.76 -7.35 26.33
N LEU A 209 1.04 -6.65 25.24
CA LEU A 209 0.06 -5.78 24.58
C LEU A 209 -1.16 -6.56 24.09
N ALA A 210 -0.96 -7.78 23.55
CA ALA A 210 -2.07 -8.63 23.13
C ALA A 210 -2.96 -9.07 24.31
N PHE A 211 -2.35 -9.43 25.44
CA PHE A 211 -3.08 -9.79 26.66
C PHE A 211 -3.85 -8.61 27.26
N GLN A 212 -3.21 -7.44 27.37
CA GLN A 212 -3.84 -6.23 27.90
C GLN A 212 -5.08 -5.87 27.08
N THR A 213 -4.97 -5.82 25.74
CA THR A 213 -6.12 -5.50 24.89
C THR A 213 -7.24 -6.53 25.01
N THR A 214 -6.91 -7.82 25.08
CA THR A 214 -7.92 -8.88 25.24
C THR A 214 -8.64 -8.79 26.58
N ALA A 215 -7.98 -8.33 27.64
CA ALA A 215 -8.59 -8.13 28.95
C ALA A 215 -9.59 -6.95 29.00
N HIS A 216 -9.54 -6.05 28.02
CA HIS A 216 -10.42 -4.88 27.93
C HIS A 216 -11.62 -5.06 26.98
N ILE A 217 -11.72 -6.19 26.28
CA ILE A 217 -12.85 -6.57 25.41
C ILE A 217 -13.88 -7.35 26.20
#